data_AF-A0A930WE24-F1
#
_entry.id   AF-A0A930WE24-F1
#
_cell.length_a   1.000
_cell.length_b   1.000
_cell.length_c   1.000
_cell.angle_alpha   90.00
_cell.angle_beta   90.00
_cell.angle_gamma   90.00
#
_symmetry.space_group_name_H-M   'P 1'
#
loop_
_entity.id
_entity.type
_entity.pdbx_description
1 polymer ?
#
loop_
_entity_poly.entity_id
_entity_poly.type
_entity_poly.pdbx_seq_one_letter_code
_entity_poly.pdbx_strand_id
1 'polypeptide(L)'
;MVEKFRELIEDYKVTKNPGEDFVFWYIHRVAPFNFRYVVAVGIILCIAALYYNIQYALTTVLVLWIIAVMITIAERAYRKRKQ
;
A
#
# COMPACT_ATOMS: atom_id res chain seq x y z
N MET A 1 -7.86 31.77 -13.29
CA MET A 1 -7.29 30.47 -12.85
C MET A 1 -5.77 30.50 -12.81
N VAL A 2 -5.09 30.98 -13.86
CA VAL A 2 -3.61 31.06 -13.90
C VAL A 2 -3.05 31.97 -12.80
N GLU A 3 -3.64 33.14 -12.56
CA GLU A 3 -3.21 34.06 -11.50
C GLU A 3 -3.33 33.44 -10.11
N LYS A 4 -4.48 32.84 -9.78
CA LYS A 4 -4.68 32.13 -8.52
C LYS A 4 -3.66 31.01 -8.30
N PHE A 5 -3.28 30.28 -9.36
CA PHE A 5 -2.27 29.23 -9.26
C PHE A 5 -0.86 29.80 -9.05
N ARG A 6 -0.57 30.96 -9.66
CA ARG A 6 0.69 31.67 -9.48
C ARG A 6 0.85 32.17 -8.05
N GLU A 7 -0.19 32.78 -7.48
CA GLU A 7 -0.24 33.18 -6.06
C GLU A 7 0.01 32.00 -5.13
N LEU A 8 -0.63 30.86 -5.41
CA LEU A 8 -0.44 29.60 -4.67
C LEU A 8 1.00 29.09 -4.68
N ILE A 9 1.69 29.20 -5.82
CA ILE A 9 3.10 28.78 -5.95
C ILE A 9 4.03 29.76 -5.25
N GLU A 10 3.77 31.07 -5.35
CA GLU A 10 4.56 32.08 -4.65
C GLU A 10 4.41 31.93 -3.13
N ASP A 11 3.19 31.73 -2.64
CA ASP A 11 2.92 31.45 -1.23
C ASP A 11 3.60 30.15 -0.76
N TYR A 12 3.52 29.08 -1.57
CA TYR A 12 4.25 27.84 -1.30
C TYR A 12 5.76 28.04 -1.17
N LYS A 13 6.39 28.80 -2.08
CA LYS A 13 7.84 29.02 -2.04
C LYS A 13 8.30 29.74 -0.77
N VAL A 14 7.45 30.58 -0.19
CA VAL A 14 7.74 31.37 1.01
C VAL A 14 7.41 30.60 2.29
N THR A 15 6.30 29.87 2.31
CA THR A 15 5.75 29.27 3.55
C THR A 15 6.03 27.78 3.72
N LYS A 16 6.62 27.12 2.72
CA LYS A 16 6.99 25.70 2.82
C LYS A 16 8.05 25.48 3.89
N ASN A 17 7.95 24.35 4.57
CA ASN A 17 9.03 23.86 5.40
C ASN A 17 10.16 23.28 4.52
N PRO A 18 11.42 23.23 5.02
CA PRO A 18 12.52 22.59 4.32
C PRO A 18 12.18 21.11 4.02
N GLY A 19 12.21 20.74 2.73
CA GLY A 19 11.89 19.38 2.27
C GLY A 19 10.40 19.06 2.15
N GLU A 20 9.49 20.01 2.42
CA GLU A 20 8.06 19.83 2.21
C GLU A 20 7.69 19.95 0.72
N ASP A 21 6.93 18.98 0.22
CA ASP A 21 6.44 18.98 -1.17
C ASP A 21 5.19 19.84 -1.35
N PHE A 22 4.98 20.36 -2.57
CA PHE A 22 3.84 21.23 -2.88
C PHE A 22 2.50 20.57 -2.58
N VAL A 23 2.36 19.27 -2.89
CA VAL A 23 1.11 18.54 -2.65
C VAL A 23 0.82 18.45 -1.16
N PHE A 24 1.83 18.16 -0.35
CA PHE A 24 1.68 18.01 1.09
C PHE A 24 1.36 19.36 1.76
N TRP A 25 2.09 20.41 1.36
CA TRP A 25 1.83 21.79 1.78
C TRP A 25 0.40 22.22 1.42
N TYR A 26 -0.04 21.94 0.20
CA TYR A 26 -1.39 22.27 -0.28
C TYR A 26 -2.47 21.56 0.54
N ILE A 27 -2.32 20.25 0.79
CA ILE A 27 -3.26 19.47 1.58
C ILE A 27 -3.37 20.00 3.02
N HIS A 28 -2.24 20.36 3.63
CA HIS A 28 -2.20 20.81 5.02
C HIS A 28 -2.69 22.25 5.25
N ARG A 29 -2.47 23.16 4.29
CA ARG A 29 -2.77 24.59 4.47
C ARG A 29 -3.96 25.08 3.66
N VAL A 30 -4.11 24.64 2.40
CA VAL A 30 -5.08 25.24 1.47
C VAL A 30 -6.29 24.34 1.23
N ALA A 31 -6.12 23.03 1.23
CA ALA A 31 -7.20 22.11 0.90
C ALA A 31 -8.34 22.17 1.93
N PRO A 32 -9.60 22.12 1.48
CA PRO A 32 -10.76 22.10 2.36
C PRO A 32 -10.77 20.82 3.22
N PHE A 33 -11.32 20.92 4.43
CA PHE A 33 -11.31 19.82 5.41
C PHE A 33 -11.79 18.49 4.84
N ASN A 34 -12.87 18.49 4.04
CA ASN A 34 -13.41 17.28 3.41
C ASN A 34 -12.39 16.60 2.48
N PHE A 35 -11.58 17.37 1.76
CA PHE A 35 -10.56 16.82 0.85
C PHE A 35 -9.43 16.13 1.63
N ARG A 36 -9.04 16.69 2.79
CA ARG A 36 -8.02 16.08 3.65
C ARG A 36 -8.45 14.71 4.15
N TYR A 37 -9.71 14.56 4.54
CA TYR A 37 -10.28 13.26 4.93
C TYR A 37 -10.29 12.26 3.77
N VAL A 38 -10.66 12.69 2.56
CA VAL A 38 -10.62 11.82 1.37
C VAL A 38 -9.21 11.31 1.10
N VAL A 39 -8.19 12.18 1.18
CA VAL A 39 -6.79 11.78 1.01
C VAL A 39 -6.36 10.81 2.12
N ALA A 40 -6.69 11.11 3.38
CA ALA A 40 -6.34 10.24 4.51
C ALA A 40 -6.98 8.84 4.38
N VAL A 41 -8.28 8.78 4.05
CA VAL A 41 -8.99 7.52 3.81
C VAL A 41 -8.39 6.78 2.62
N GLY A 42 -8.06 7.48 1.53
CA GLY A 42 -7.40 6.89 0.36
C GLY A 42 -6.06 6.24 0.71
N ILE A 43 -5.22 6.91 1.51
CA ILE A 43 -3.95 6.35 1.96
C ILE A 43 -4.18 5.10 2.82
N ILE A 44 -5.12 5.14 3.76
CA ILE A 44 -5.45 4.00 4.62
C ILE A 44 -5.93 2.80 3.78
N LEU A 45 -6.81 3.03 2.82
CA LEU A 45 -7.30 1.97 1.92
C LEU A 45 -6.18 1.39 1.04
N CYS A 46 -5.27 2.23 0.53
CA CYS A 46 -4.09 1.75 -0.21
C CYS A 46 -3.19 0.86 0.65
N ILE A 47 -2.90 1.28 1.90
CA ILE A 47 -2.09 0.48 2.83
C ILE A 47 -2.80 -0.83 3.16
N ALA A 48 -4.11 -0.79 3.42
CA ALA A 48 -4.90 -1.99 3.67
C ALA A 48 -4.88 -2.95 2.48
N ALA A 49 -5.06 -2.44 1.25
CA ALA A 49 -5.01 -3.24 0.03
C ALA A 49 -3.64 -3.89 -0.16
N LEU A 50 -2.54 -3.18 0.07
CA LEU A 50 -1.19 -3.75 0.03
C LEU A 50 -1.02 -4.85 1.09
N TYR A 51 -1.46 -4.59 2.32
CA TYR A 51 -1.37 -5.57 3.40
C TYR A 51 -2.13 -6.85 3.09
N TYR A 52 -3.39 -6.74 2.62
CA TYR A 52 -4.19 -7.90 2.22
C TYR A 52 -3.56 -8.68 1.06
N ASN A 53 -2.98 -7.99 0.07
CA ASN A 53 -2.29 -8.66 -1.04
C ASN A 53 -1.04 -9.42 -0.57
N ILE A 54 -0.23 -8.83 0.31
CA ILE A 54 0.94 -9.50 0.89
C ILE A 54 0.51 -10.71 1.72
N GLN A 55 -0.52 -10.55 2.57
CA GLN A 55 -1.06 -11.65 3.38
C GLN A 55 -1.58 -12.78 2.49
N TYR A 56 -2.28 -12.46 1.41
CA TYR A 56 -2.76 -13.44 0.44
C TYR A 56 -1.61 -14.19 -0.23
N ALA A 57 -0.59 -13.46 -0.71
CA ALA A 57 0.60 -14.06 -1.31
C ALA A 57 1.36 -14.98 -0.34
N LEU A 58 1.52 -14.59 0.92
CA LEU A 58 2.15 -15.44 1.93
C LEU A 58 1.32 -16.70 2.21
N THR A 59 0.00 -16.55 2.26
CA THR A 59 -0.92 -17.67 2.51
C THR A 59 -0.87 -18.68 1.37
N THR A 60 -0.85 -18.23 0.11
CA THR A 60 -0.77 -19.12 -1.05
C THR A 60 0.56 -19.89 -1.07
N VAL A 61 1.68 -19.23 -0.77
CA VAL A 61 3.00 -19.89 -0.63
C VAL A 61 2.96 -20.98 0.45
N LEU A 62 2.35 -20.69 1.60
CA LEU A 62 2.23 -21.66 2.70
C LEU A 62 1.36 -22.86 2.32
N VAL A 63 0.24 -22.64 1.64
CA VAL A 63 -0.63 -23.71 1.13
C VAL A 63 0.12 -24.60 0.13
N LEU A 64 0.86 -24.00 -0.81
CA LEU A 64 1.66 -24.76 -1.77
C LEU A 64 2.74 -25.60 -1.08
N TRP A 65 3.38 -25.07 -0.03
CA TRP A 65 4.36 -25.80 0.76
C TRP A 65 3.72 -27.01 1.46
N ILE A 66 2.55 -26.85 2.07
CA ILE A 66 1.80 -27.95 2.69
C ILE A 66 1.47 -29.03 1.66
N ILE A 67 1.02 -28.65 0.47
CA ILE A 67 0.72 -29.59 -0.63
C ILE A 67 1.98 -30.38 -1.00
N ALA A 68 3.13 -29.71 -1.16
CA ALA A 68 4.39 -30.38 -1.50
C ALA A 68 4.83 -31.38 -0.41
N VAL A 69 4.68 -31.01 0.87
CA VAL A 69 4.95 -31.91 2.00
C VAL A 69 4.02 -33.13 1.97
N MET A 70 2.72 -32.92 1.75
CA MET A 70 1.73 -34.00 1.65
C MET A 70 2.05 -34.97 0.51
N ILE A 71 2.43 -34.46 -0.67
CA ILE A 71 2.85 -35.28 -1.82
C ILE A 71 4.08 -36.12 -1.42
N THR A 72 5.07 -35.51 -0.78
CA THR A 72 6.31 -36.21 -0.37
C THR A 72 6.01 -37.34 0.62
N ILE A 73 5.12 -37.10 1.58
CA ILE A 73 4.69 -38.12 2.57
C ILE A 73 3.93 -39.25 1.86
N ALA A 74 2.97 -38.90 0.98
CA ALA A 74 2.19 -39.88 0.23
C ALA A 74 3.10 -40.76 -0.65
N GLU A 75 4.07 -40.16 -1.33
CA GLU A 75 5.04 -40.88 -2.15
C GLU A 75 5.91 -41.82 -1.29
N ARG A 76 6.38 -41.36 -0.13
CA ARG A 76 7.14 -42.19 0.81
C ARG A 76 6.30 -43.36 1.35
N ALA A 77 5.02 -43.12 1.67
CA ALA A 77 4.10 -44.16 2.11
C ALA A 77 3.79 -45.17 0.99
N TYR A 78 3.63 -44.69 -0.24
CA TYR A 78 3.42 -45.54 -1.42
C TYR A 78 4.64 -46.43 -1.70
N ARG A 79 5.85 -45.86 -1.68
CA ARG A 79 7.10 -46.63 -1.82
C ARG A 79 7.23 -47.73 -0.77
N LYS A 80 6.91 -47.42 0.50
CA LYS A 80 6.92 -48.40 1.59
C LYS A 80 5.91 -49.55 1.43
N ARG A 81 4.81 -49.36 0.70
CA ARG A 81 3.81 -50.42 0.45
C ARG A 81 4.12 -51.28 -0.76
N LYS A 82 4.92 -50.77 -1.69
CA LYS A 82 5.32 -51.49 -2.91
C LYS A 82 6.54 -52.40 -2.68
N GLN A 83 7.31 -52.10 -1.64
CA GLN A 83 8.42 -52.91 -1.14
C GLN A 83 7.91 -53.93 -0.13
#